data_AF-A0A7C7QC01-F1
#
_entry.id   AF-A0A7C7QC01-F1
#
_cell.length_a   1.000
_cell.length_b   1.000
_cell.length_c   1.000
_cell.angle_alpha   90.00
_cell.angle_beta   90.00
_cell.angle_gamma   90.00
#
_symmetry.space_group_name_H-M   'P 1'
#
loop_
_entity.id
_entity.type
_entity.pdbx_description
1 polymer ?
#
loop_
_entity_poly.entity_id
_entity_poly.type
_entity_poly.pdbx_seq_one_letter_code
_entity_poly.pdbx_strand_id
1 'polypeptide(L)'
;KASRAARWLVAQRNAFGGFNSTQDTVVGLQALTAFAATGRADVNLTVTVQAGEQRHKLVITPENYDVLQIMQLPVVRAKGLASLTLSPLKRGDSTGFSRSGRQCLIPIR
;
A
#
# COMPACT_ATOMS: atom_id res chain seq x y z
N LYS A 1 8.23 5.56 -9.94
CA LYS A 1 9.10 6.67 -10.40
C LYS A 1 8.90 7.93 -9.55
N ALA A 2 7.67 8.42 -9.35
CA ALA A 2 7.37 9.56 -8.48
C ALA A 2 7.74 9.37 -7.00
N SER A 3 7.55 8.18 -6.43
CA SER A 3 7.89 7.87 -5.03
C SER A 3 9.37 8.11 -4.67
N ARG A 4 10.30 7.86 -5.60
CA ARG A 4 11.73 8.13 -5.37
C ARG A 4 12.04 9.62 -5.35
N ALA A 5 11.43 10.39 -6.25
CA ALA A 5 11.57 11.84 -6.30
C ALA A 5 10.96 12.51 -5.06
N ALA A 6 9.77 12.06 -4.62
CA ALA A 6 9.15 12.54 -3.39
C ALA A 6 10.04 12.27 -2.17
N ARG A 7 10.63 11.08 -2.05
CA ARG A 7 11.60 10.78 -0.97
C ARG A 7 12.82 11.69 -0.99
N TRP A 8 13.42 11.89 -2.16
CA TRP A 8 14.55 12.79 -2.30
C TRP A 8 14.18 14.24 -1.92
N LEU A 9 13.00 14.69 -2.35
CA LEU A 9 12.50 16.04 -2.06
C LEU A 9 12.23 16.26 -0.57
N VAL A 10 11.63 15.28 0.13
CA VAL A 10 11.46 15.34 1.59
C VAL A 10 12.81 15.44 2.31
N ALA A 11 13.83 14.76 1.81
CA ALA A 11 15.19 14.81 2.37
C ALA A 11 15.89 16.17 2.18
N GLN A 12 15.38 17.07 1.32
CA GLN A 12 15.92 18.42 1.16
C GLN A 12 15.40 19.42 2.22
N ARG A 13 14.50 19.00 3.13
CA ARG A 13 13.98 19.87 4.19
C ARG A 13 15.07 20.17 5.23
N ASN A 14 15.15 21.44 5.65
CA ASN A 14 16.05 21.89 6.71
C ASN A 14 15.47 21.63 8.11
N ALA A 15 16.27 21.92 9.15
CA ALA A 15 15.89 21.71 10.56
C ALA A 15 14.66 22.49 11.02
N PHE A 16 14.29 23.56 10.31
CA PHE A 16 13.11 24.39 10.59
C PHE A 16 11.88 23.94 9.78
N GLY A 17 12.02 22.87 8.98
CA GLY A 17 10.93 22.26 8.22
C GLY A 17 10.65 22.89 6.86
N GLY A 18 11.43 23.90 6.43
CA GLY A 18 11.36 24.53 5.11
C GLY A 18 12.46 24.04 4.15
N PHE A 19 12.56 24.68 2.98
CA PHE A 19 13.65 24.45 2.02
C PHE A 19 14.65 25.63 2.06
N ASN A 20 15.71 25.54 1.28
CA ASN A 20 16.82 26.51 1.31
C ASN A 20 16.38 27.95 0.97
N SER A 21 15.37 28.10 0.11
CA SER A 21 14.75 29.40 -0.20
C SER A 21 13.23 29.37 -0.07
N THR A 22 12.61 30.55 0.02
CA THR A 22 11.14 30.70 0.01
C THR A 22 10.52 30.10 -1.25
N GLN A 23 11.16 30.27 -2.41
CA GLN A 23 10.67 29.78 -3.70
C GLN A 23 10.74 28.25 -3.75
N ASP A 24 11.85 27.66 -3.30
CA ASP A 24 12.01 26.21 -3.19
C ASP A 24 10.99 25.62 -2.23
N THR A 25 10.63 26.37 -1.18
CA THR A 25 9.60 25.94 -0.23
C THR A 25 8.23 25.91 -0.90
N VAL A 26 7.85 26.94 -1.66
CA VAL A 26 6.56 26.98 -2.37
C VAL A 26 6.48 25.85 -3.41
N VAL A 27 7.49 25.71 -4.26
CA VAL A 27 7.52 24.69 -5.33
C VAL A 27 7.64 23.28 -4.75
N GLY A 28 8.48 23.10 -3.72
CA GLY A 28 8.65 21.82 -3.03
C GLY A 28 7.37 21.35 -2.36
N LEU A 29 6.66 22.24 -1.65
CA LEU A 29 5.37 21.91 -1.06
C LEU A 29 4.30 21.64 -2.12
N GLN A 30 4.26 22.42 -3.21
CA GLN A 30 3.34 22.17 -4.33
C GLN A 30 3.56 20.78 -4.96
N ALA A 31 4.82 20.37 -5.14
CA ALA A 31 5.13 19.06 -5.68
C ALA A 31 4.74 17.94 -4.71
N LEU A 32 4.97 18.11 -3.40
CA LEU A 32 4.60 17.13 -2.38
C LEU A 32 3.09 17.00 -2.22
N THR A 33 2.33 18.09 -2.28
CA THR A 33 0.85 18.05 -2.21
C THR A 33 0.26 17.41 -3.45
N ALA A 34 0.78 17.73 -4.65
CA ALA A 34 0.40 17.07 -5.89
C ALA A 34 0.70 15.56 -5.85
N PHE A 35 1.86 15.17 -5.31
CA PHE A 35 2.20 13.76 -5.09
C PHE A 35 1.23 13.09 -4.10
N ALA A 36 0.96 13.71 -2.95
CA ALA A 36 0.06 13.17 -1.93
C ALA A 36 -1.38 12.98 -2.46
N ALA A 37 -1.85 13.86 -3.35
CA ALA A 37 -3.16 13.72 -3.99
C ALA A 37 -3.30 12.42 -4.81
N THR A 38 -2.18 11.88 -5.31
CA THR A 38 -2.15 10.59 -6.03
C THR A 38 -2.06 9.38 -5.09
N GLY A 39 -1.76 9.58 -3.81
CA GLY A 39 -1.41 8.54 -2.85
C GLY A 39 -2.58 7.77 -2.24
N ARG A 40 -3.82 7.94 -2.72
CA ARG A 40 -4.96 7.14 -2.24
C ARG A 40 -4.88 5.73 -2.81
N ALA A 41 -4.42 4.81 -1.98
CA ALA A 41 -4.29 3.42 -2.34
C ALA A 41 -5.62 2.70 -2.05
N ASP A 42 -6.46 2.48 -3.07
CA ASP A 42 -7.51 1.43 -3.02
C ASP A 42 -6.82 0.06 -3.11
N VAL A 43 -6.07 -0.27 -2.05
CA VAL A 43 -5.20 -1.45 -2.00
C VAL A 43 -5.87 -2.51 -1.15
N ASN A 44 -6.16 -3.62 -1.81
CA ASN A 44 -6.69 -4.84 -1.23
C ASN A 44 -5.79 -5.97 -1.70
N LEU A 45 -4.71 -6.24 -0.96
CA LEU A 45 -3.62 -7.10 -1.37
C LEU A 45 -3.32 -8.16 -0.31
N THR A 46 -3.26 -9.42 -0.72
CA THR A 46 -2.72 -10.51 0.08
C THR A 46 -1.32 -10.85 -0.41
N VAL A 47 -0.33 -10.73 0.47
CA VAL A 47 1.03 -11.20 0.26
C VAL A 47 1.16 -12.55 0.95
N THR A 48 1.43 -13.61 0.19
CA THR A 48 1.72 -14.93 0.74
C THR A 48 3.18 -15.24 0.52
N VAL A 49 3.89 -15.60 1.58
CA VAL A 49 5.29 -16.01 1.54
C VAL A 49 5.36 -17.46 1.96
N GLN A 50 5.92 -18.30 1.10
CA GLN A 50 6.23 -19.70 1.42
C GLN A 50 7.72 -19.80 1.68
N ALA A 51 8.10 -20.37 2.83
CA ALA A 51 9.47 -20.71 3.17
C ALA A 51 9.52 -22.16 3.67
N GLY A 52 9.86 -23.09 2.76
CA GLY A 52 9.77 -24.53 3.05
C GLY A 52 8.32 -24.95 3.31
N GLU A 53 8.06 -25.54 4.47
CA GLU A 53 6.70 -25.94 4.90
C GLU A 53 5.90 -24.79 5.53
N GLN A 54 6.56 -23.66 5.85
CA GLN A 54 5.89 -22.55 6.50
C GLN A 54 5.27 -21.58 5.48
N ARG A 55 3.99 -21.28 5.71
CA ARG A 55 3.21 -20.33 4.94
C ARG A 55 2.87 -19.14 5.83
N HIS A 56 3.31 -17.97 5.44
CA HIS A 56 2.88 -16.73 6.08
C HIS A 56 2.04 -15.88 5.14
N LYS A 57 1.00 -15.26 5.69
CA LYS A 57 0.05 -14.43 4.95
C LYS A 57 0.01 -13.04 5.60
N LEU A 58 0.17 -12.01 4.78
CA LEU A 58 0.02 -10.62 5.15
C LEU A 58 -1.11 -10.00 4.32
N VAL A 59 -2.05 -9.34 4.98
CA VAL A 59 -3.20 -8.71 4.31
C VAL A 59 -3.06 -7.21 4.43
N ILE A 60 -2.88 -6.56 3.29
CA ILE A 60 -2.76 -5.12 3.15
C ILE A 60 -4.12 -4.60 2.67
N THR A 61 -4.73 -3.73 3.47
CA THR A 61 -6.03 -3.11 3.24
C THR A 61 -5.89 -1.58 3.27
N PRO A 62 -6.91 -0.82 2.86
CA PRO A 62 -6.89 0.65 2.94
C PRO A 62 -6.73 1.18 4.38
N GLU A 63 -6.92 0.35 5.40
CA GLU A 63 -6.74 0.73 6.80
C GLU A 63 -5.30 0.56 7.30
N ASN A 64 -4.46 -0.23 6.61
CA ASN A 64 -3.12 -0.57 7.08
C ASN A 64 -2.00 -0.39 6.03
N TYR A 65 -2.32 0.20 4.87
CA TYR A 65 -1.37 0.38 3.77
C TYR A 65 -0.22 1.36 4.06
N ASP A 66 -0.39 2.24 5.05
CA ASP A 66 0.60 3.26 5.43
C ASP A 66 1.51 2.82 6.60
N VAL A 67 1.35 1.59 7.07
CA VAL A 67 2.18 1.04 8.16
C VAL A 67 3.21 0.09 7.57
N LEU A 68 4.47 0.22 8.02
CA LEU A 68 5.51 -0.74 7.68
C LEU A 68 5.21 -2.09 8.33
N GLN A 69 4.94 -3.10 7.51
CA GLN A 69 4.65 -4.45 7.95
C GLN A 69 5.90 -5.32 7.77
N ILE A 70 6.53 -5.70 8.88
CA ILE A 70 7.72 -6.56 8.91
C ILE A 70 7.30 -7.95 9.35
N MET A 71 7.80 -8.98 8.66
CA MET A 71 7.53 -10.36 8.99
C MET A 71 8.85 -11.14 9.05
N GLN A 72 9.05 -11.88 10.14
CA GLN A 72 10.20 -12.74 10.30
C GLN A 72 9.89 -14.11 9.70
N LEU A 73 10.74 -14.55 8.77
CA LEU A 73 10.70 -15.88 8.20
C LEU A 73 11.77 -16.73 8.89
N PRO A 74 11.47 -17.96 9.33
CA PRO A 74 12.52 -18.82 9.84
C PRO A 74 13.50 -19.17 8.72
N VAL A 75 14.79 -19.10 9.05
CA VAL A 75 15.86 -19.54 8.16
C VAL A 75 15.76 -21.06 8.00
N VAL A 76 15.11 -21.49 6.93
CA VAL A 76 15.16 -22.89 6.51
C VAL A 76 16.57 -23.13 5.99
N ARG A 77 17.35 -23.98 6.67
CA ARG A 77 18.72 -24.38 6.23
C ARG A 77 18.73 -25.12 4.88
N ALA A 78 17.56 -25.43 4.32
CA ALA A 78 17.44 -25.94 2.97
C ALA A 78 17.36 -24.77 1.98
N LYS A 79 18.16 -24.86 0.92
CA LYS A 79 18.14 -24.02 -0.29
C LYS A 79 16.79 -24.13 -1.05
N GLY A 80 15.66 -23.99 -0.37
CA GLY A 80 14.34 -23.96 -0.97
C GLY A 80 14.00 -22.52 -1.36
N LEU A 81 13.67 -22.29 -2.63
CA LEU A 81 13.19 -20.99 -3.10
C LEU A 81 12.02 -20.55 -2.22
N ALA A 82 12.19 -19.45 -1.49
CA ALA A 82 11.05 -18.78 -0.89
C ALA A 82 10.21 -18.19 -2.03
N SER A 83 8.97 -18.66 -2.20
CA SER A 83 8.07 -18.14 -3.22
C SER A 83 7.18 -17.06 -2.62
N LEU A 84 7.16 -15.91 -3.27
CA LEU A 84 6.33 -14.78 -2.89
C LEU A 84 5.18 -14.68 -3.90
N THR A 85 3.96 -14.89 -3.45
CA THR A 85 2.76 -14.77 -4.29
C THR A 85 1.94 -13.58 -3.82
N LEU A 86 1.71 -12.65 -4.74
CA LEU A 86 0.84 -11.50 -4.56
C LEU A 86 -0.53 -11.83 -5.17
N SER A 87 -1.58 -11.70 -4.38
CA SER A 87 -2.95 -11.95 -4.84
C SER A 87 -3.86 -10.80 -4.44
N PRO A 88 -4.64 -10.23 -5.36
CA PRO A 88 -5.67 -9.26 -5.00
C PRO A 88 -6.65 -9.90 -4.01
N LEU A 89 -7.01 -9.18 -2.95
CA LEU A 89 -8.10 -9.61 -2.08
C LEU A 89 -9.41 -9.43 -2.87
N LYS A 90 -10.14 -10.52 -3.11
CA LYS A 90 -11.42 -10.46 -3.82
C LYS A 90 -12.38 -9.57 -3.01
N ARG A 91 -12.80 -8.45 -3.59
CA ARG A 91 -13.90 -7.61 -3.07
C ARG A 91 -15.18 -8.45 -3.13
N GLY A 92 -15.49 -9.18 -2.06
CA GLY A 92 -16.65 -10.08 -2.04
C GLY A 92 -16.76 -11.12 -0.91
N ASP A 93 -15.80 -11.28 0.01
CA ASP A 93 -16.01 -12.12 1.21
C ASP A 93 -16.77 -11.32 2.29
N SER A 94 -17.96 -10.85 1.94
CA SER A 94 -18.99 -10.52 2.91
C SER A 94 -19.57 -11.84 3.40
N THR A 95 -19.25 -12.21 4.64
CA THR A 95 -20.07 -13.15 5.40
C THR A 95 -21.53 -12.71 5.32
N GLY A 96 -22.41 -13.70 5.13
CA GLY A 96 -23.76 -13.57 4.58
C GLY A 96 -24.60 -12.40 5.11
N PHE A 97 -25.09 -11.59 4.18
CA PHE A 97 -26.37 -10.92 4.33
C PHE A 97 -27.33 -11.50 3.29
N SER A 98 -28.18 -12.44 3.73
CA SER A 98 -29.30 -12.94 2.94
C SER A 98 -30.32 -11.81 2.77
N ARG A 99 -30.45 -11.29 1.53
CA ARG A 99 -31.69 -10.64 1.09
C ARG A 99 -32.35 -11.53 0.05
N SER A 100 -33.28 -12.34 0.55
CA SER A 100 -34.43 -12.77 -0.23
C SER A 100 -35.16 -11.54 -0.76
N GLY A 101 -35.44 -11.53 -2.06
CA GLY A 101 -36.50 -10.72 -2.65
C GLY A 101 -36.06 -9.43 -3.34
N ARG A 102 -35.92 -9.53 -4.66
CA ARG A 102 -36.25 -8.52 -5.69
C ARG A 102 -35.54 -7.16 -5.58
N GLN A 103 -34.59 -6.94 -6.50
CA GLN A 103 -34.72 -6.00 -7.63
C GLN A 103 -33.35 -5.40 -7.98
N CYS A 104 -32.87 -5.81 -9.16
CA CYS A 104 -31.72 -5.23 -9.83
C CYS A 104 -32.13 -3.89 -10.44
N LEU A 105 -31.38 -2.81 -10.18
CA LEU A 105 -31.43 -1.55 -10.93
C LEU A 105 -30.04 -0.90 -10.87
N ILE A 106 -29.36 -0.92 -12.01
CA ILE A 106 -28.18 -0.11 -12.32
C ILE A 106 -28.67 1.30 -12.67
N PRO A 107 -28.12 2.38 -12.08
CA PRO A 107 -28.15 3.68 -12.74
C PRO A 107 -26.78 3.98 -13.33
N ILE A 108 -26.81 4.21 -14.64
CA ILE A 108 -25.79 4.84 -15.45
C ILE A 108 -25.94 6.35 -15.21
N ARG A 109 -24.89 7.01 -14.75
CA ARG A 109 -24.56 8.38 -15.16
C ARG A 109 -23.08 8.65 -14.98
#